data_AF-I2FRD7-F1
#
_entry.id   AF-I2FRD7-F1
#
_cell.length_a   1.000
_cell.length_b   1.000
_cell.length_c   1.000
_cell.angle_alpha   90.00
_cell.angle_beta   90.00
_cell.angle_gamma   90.00
#
_symmetry.space_group_name_H-M   'P 1'
#
loop_
_entity.id
_entity.type
_entity.pdbx_description
1 polymer ?
#
loop_
_entity_poly.entity_id
_entity_poly.type
_entity_poly.pdbx_seq_one_letter_code
_entity_poly.pdbx_strand_id
1 'polypeptide(L)'
;MKSTTLSTTFTLLLVAIIGLVQAAPMPAPAPAPAPAPAEGSASFVLLMLDNGSTAKCTLPSGFTVQKADQISSKLVASGKMACHNGRIHAQGGGVTLHCEKGQLASNKEATQTLKSACNDHQGVHMLMLPS
;
A
#
# COMPACT_ATOMS: atom_id res chain seq x y z
N MET A 1 36.39 -1.66 -74.88
CA MET A 1 37.41 -0.63 -74.57
C MET A 1 36.67 0.53 -73.89
N LYS A 2 36.73 0.62 -72.56
CA LYS A 2 37.59 1.55 -71.78
C LYS A 2 37.14 2.99 -72.03
N SER A 3 36.36 3.63 -71.16
CA SER A 3 36.79 4.35 -69.95
C SER A 3 35.51 5.09 -69.47
N THR A 4 35.17 5.23 -68.19
CA THR A 4 35.56 6.38 -67.36
C THR A 4 34.65 6.35 -66.13
N THR A 5 35.17 6.12 -64.93
CA THR A 5 34.53 6.64 -63.71
C THR A 5 35.60 6.98 -62.68
N LEU A 6 36.12 8.19 -62.85
CA LEU A 6 36.80 8.98 -61.84
C LEU A 6 35.80 9.34 -60.73
N SER A 7 36.27 9.54 -59.50
CA SER A 7 35.68 10.46 -58.52
C SER A 7 34.69 9.90 -57.47
N THR A 8 35.10 8.94 -56.63
CA THR A 8 34.35 8.64 -55.37
C THR A 8 35.22 8.06 -54.24
N THR A 9 36.46 8.53 -54.04
CA THR A 9 37.31 8.04 -52.93
C THR A 9 37.89 9.12 -52.01
N PHE A 10 37.38 10.35 -52.06
CA PHE A 10 37.90 11.46 -51.26
C PHE A 10 36.85 12.17 -50.38
N THR A 11 35.88 11.41 -49.86
CA THR A 11 34.81 11.95 -49.00
C THR A 11 34.46 11.03 -47.84
N LEU A 12 35.41 10.18 -47.41
CA LEU A 12 35.19 9.25 -46.30
C LEU A 12 36.18 9.39 -45.15
N LEU A 13 37.10 10.37 -45.21
CA LEU A 13 38.15 10.54 -44.20
C LEU A 13 37.97 11.75 -43.26
N LEU A 14 36.85 12.48 -43.33
CA LEU A 14 36.63 13.72 -42.55
C LEU A 14 35.52 13.63 -41.50
N VAL A 15 34.83 12.49 -41.36
CA VAL A 15 33.71 12.30 -40.40
C VAL A 15 34.11 11.40 -39.23
N ALA A 16 35.37 11.47 -38.78
CA ALA A 16 35.86 10.62 -37.68
C ALA A 16 36.39 11.39 -36.45
N ILE A 17 36.42 12.74 -36.46
CA ILE A 17 37.16 13.52 -35.44
C ILE A 17 36.31 14.55 -34.68
N ILE A 18 34.99 14.66 -34.94
CA ILE A 18 34.13 15.63 -34.23
C ILE A 18 32.94 14.90 -33.63
N GLY A 19 33.08 14.47 -32.37
CA GLY A 19 31.97 13.83 -31.66
C GLY A 19 32.30 13.25 -30.28
N LEU A 20 33.57 13.26 -29.85
CA LEU A 20 33.98 12.85 -28.50
C LEU A 20 33.74 13.95 -27.45
N VAL A 21 32.57 14.58 -27.47
CA VAL A 21 32.06 15.25 -26.26
C VAL A 21 31.16 14.23 -25.57
N GLN A 22 31.79 13.31 -24.84
CA GLN A 22 31.09 12.51 -23.84
C GLN A 22 30.54 13.50 -22.81
N ALA A 23 29.27 13.90 -22.99
CA ALA A 23 28.47 14.37 -21.88
C ALA A 23 28.39 13.20 -20.91
N ALA A 24 29.27 13.22 -19.89
CA ALA A 24 29.15 12.31 -18.76
C ALA A 24 27.69 12.41 -18.26
N PRO A 25 27.00 11.29 -18.02
CA PRO A 25 25.66 11.34 -17.47
C PRO A 25 25.77 12.07 -16.13
N MET A 26 25.25 13.29 -16.10
CA MET A 26 25.08 14.06 -14.88
C MET A 26 24.31 13.15 -13.91
N PRO A 27 24.79 12.91 -12.68
CA PRO A 27 24.04 12.13 -11.72
C PRO A 27 22.64 12.73 -11.61
N ALA A 28 21.61 11.97 -11.97
CA ALA A 28 20.24 12.37 -11.74
C ALA A 28 20.12 12.72 -10.24
N PRO A 29 19.47 13.84 -9.87
CA PRO A 29 19.19 14.13 -8.47
C PRO A 29 18.56 12.89 -7.86
N ALA A 30 19.14 12.40 -6.75
CA ALA A 30 18.59 11.25 -6.05
C ALA A 30 17.08 11.49 -5.82
N PRO A 31 16.21 10.48 -6.03
CA PRO A 31 14.80 10.59 -5.69
C PRO A 31 14.69 11.14 -4.27
N ALA A 32 13.91 12.22 -4.10
CA ALA A 32 13.66 12.77 -2.78
C ALA A 32 13.23 11.63 -1.85
N PRO A 33 13.72 11.58 -0.59
CA PRO A 33 13.27 10.59 0.37
C PRO A 33 11.74 10.57 0.38
N ALA A 34 11.15 9.38 0.20
CA ALA A 34 9.72 9.21 0.39
C ALA A 34 9.35 9.79 1.76
N PRO A 35 8.21 10.52 1.89
CA PRO A 35 7.78 11.07 3.16
C PRO A 35 7.85 9.98 4.23
N ALA A 36 8.57 10.24 5.32
CA ALA A 36 8.56 9.36 6.47
C ALA A 36 7.09 9.13 6.88
N PRO A 37 6.68 7.89 7.25
CA PRO A 37 5.33 7.65 7.73
C PRO A 37 5.03 8.66 8.83
N ALA A 38 4.01 9.48 8.66
CA ALA A 38 3.62 10.45 9.67
C ALA A 38 3.38 9.70 10.99
N GLU A 39 4.20 9.99 12.00
CA GLU A 39 3.97 9.56 13.36
C GLU A 39 2.58 10.10 13.77
N GLY A 40 1.59 9.21 13.89
CA GLY A 40 0.28 9.60 14.42
C GLY A 40 -0.96 9.02 13.74
N SER A 41 -0.84 8.41 12.57
CA SER A 41 -2.04 7.87 11.91
C SER A 41 -2.22 6.38 12.19
N ALA A 42 -2.83 6.05 13.32
CA ALA A 42 -3.26 4.69 13.62
C ALA A 42 -4.32 4.23 12.62
N SER A 43 -4.27 2.96 12.20
CA SER A 43 -5.38 2.35 11.48
C SER A 43 -6.27 1.57 12.43
N PHE A 44 -7.55 1.50 12.07
CA PHE A 44 -8.58 0.87 12.85
C PHE A 44 -9.37 -0.11 12.00
N VAL A 45 -9.74 -1.24 12.59
CA VAL A 45 -10.76 -2.14 12.06
C VAL A 45 -11.90 -2.19 13.06
N LEU A 46 -13.06 -1.71 12.67
CA LEU A 46 -14.27 -1.65 13.48
C LEU A 46 -15.21 -2.77 13.04
N LEU A 47 -15.63 -3.63 13.95
CA LEU A 47 -16.58 -4.70 13.72
C LEU A 47 -17.87 -4.39 14.48
N MET A 48 -18.94 -4.13 13.73
CA MET A 48 -20.28 -3.94 14.27
C MET A 48 -20.92 -5.30 14.57
N LEU A 49 -21.43 -5.44 15.80
CA LEU A 49 -22.08 -6.64 16.32
C LEU A 49 -23.60 -6.42 16.36
N ASP A 50 -24.37 -7.52 16.39
CA ASP A 50 -25.85 -7.43 16.34
C ASP A 50 -26.48 -6.86 17.62
N ASN A 51 -25.75 -6.91 18.73
CA ASN A 51 -26.17 -6.38 20.02
C ASN A 51 -25.88 -4.86 20.18
N GLY A 52 -25.55 -4.16 19.09
CA GLY A 52 -25.17 -2.75 19.10
C GLY A 52 -23.76 -2.47 19.65
N SER A 53 -23.00 -3.50 20.06
CA SER A 53 -21.60 -3.33 20.46
C SER A 53 -20.69 -3.19 19.23
N THR A 54 -19.52 -2.58 19.42
CA THR A 54 -18.48 -2.50 18.39
C THR A 54 -17.17 -3.07 18.92
N ALA A 55 -16.63 -4.09 18.26
CA ALA A 55 -15.28 -4.56 18.51
C ALA A 55 -14.30 -3.77 17.64
N LYS A 56 -13.18 -3.32 18.20
CA LYS A 56 -12.20 -2.46 17.53
C LYS A 56 -10.81 -3.07 17.64
N CYS A 57 -10.13 -3.18 16.51
CA CYS A 57 -8.70 -3.42 16.46
C CYS A 57 -7.98 -2.10 16.15
N THR A 58 -6.99 -1.75 16.96
CA THR A 58 -6.12 -0.57 16.76
C THR A 58 -4.73 -1.02 16.39
N LEU A 59 -4.19 -0.53 15.28
CA LEU A 59 -2.87 -0.92 14.78
C LEU A 59 -1.81 0.14 15.12
N PRO A 60 -0.61 -0.28 15.59
CA PRO A 60 0.50 0.62 15.86
C PRO A 60 1.06 1.23 14.56
N SER A 61 1.57 2.45 14.65
CA SER A 61 2.07 3.26 13.51
C SER A 61 3.16 2.57 12.67
N GLY A 62 3.27 3.00 11.40
CA GLY A 62 4.24 2.47 10.43
C GLY A 62 3.72 1.24 9.66
N PHE A 63 3.05 1.44 8.52
CA PHE A 63 2.37 0.43 7.69
C PHE A 63 0.98 -0.03 8.21
N THR A 64 0.18 0.92 8.72
CA THR A 64 -1.11 0.61 9.34
C THR A 64 -2.20 0.25 8.33
N VAL A 65 -2.18 0.80 7.11
CA VAL A 65 -3.19 0.55 6.07
C VAL A 65 -3.15 -0.89 5.56
N GLN A 66 -1.96 -1.39 5.19
CA GLN A 66 -1.81 -2.78 4.74
C GLN A 66 -2.19 -3.79 5.83
N LYS A 67 -1.79 -3.53 7.08
CA LYS A 67 -2.17 -4.40 8.20
C LYS A 67 -3.68 -4.40 8.43
N ALA A 68 -4.33 -3.24 8.33
CA ALA A 68 -5.79 -3.14 8.45
C ALA A 68 -6.48 -3.94 7.33
N ASP A 69 -5.98 -3.82 6.09
CA ASP A 69 -6.47 -4.56 4.94
C ASP A 69 -6.32 -6.08 5.13
N GLN A 70 -5.16 -6.55 5.61
CA GLN A 70 -4.93 -7.96 5.93
C GLN A 70 -5.89 -8.50 7.00
N ILE A 71 -6.14 -7.71 8.06
CA ILE A 71 -7.13 -8.07 9.08
C ILE A 71 -8.51 -8.16 8.46
N SER A 72 -8.92 -7.16 7.68
CA SER A 72 -10.24 -7.17 7.02
C SER A 72 -10.40 -8.34 6.06
N SER A 73 -9.35 -8.67 5.31
CA SER A 73 -9.31 -9.82 4.42
C SER A 73 -9.45 -11.13 5.19
N LYS A 74 -8.78 -11.29 6.35
CA LYS A 74 -8.98 -12.46 7.22
C LYS A 74 -10.41 -12.55 7.76
N LEU A 75 -10.99 -11.41 8.15
CA LEU A 75 -12.37 -11.36 8.63
C LEU A 75 -13.34 -11.83 7.53
N VAL A 76 -13.19 -11.31 6.31
CA VAL A 76 -14.02 -11.70 5.16
C VAL A 76 -13.78 -13.15 4.74
N ALA A 77 -12.52 -13.58 4.68
CA ALA A 77 -12.14 -14.96 4.33
C ALA A 77 -12.68 -16.00 5.31
N SER A 78 -12.99 -15.62 6.55
CA SER A 78 -13.66 -16.50 7.52
C SER A 78 -15.10 -16.85 7.13
N GLY A 79 -15.68 -16.16 6.12
CA GLY A 79 -17.06 -16.32 5.67
C GLY A 79 -18.11 -15.79 6.66
N LYS A 80 -17.65 -15.15 7.74
CA LYS A 80 -18.47 -14.76 8.91
C LYS A 80 -18.62 -13.27 9.08
N MET A 81 -17.90 -12.47 8.30
CA MET A 81 -17.92 -11.00 8.38
C MET A 81 -17.87 -10.41 6.97
N ALA A 82 -18.46 -9.24 6.81
CA ALA A 82 -18.31 -8.41 5.62
C ALA A 82 -17.54 -7.15 6.00
N CYS A 83 -16.63 -6.68 5.16
CA CYS A 83 -15.92 -5.42 5.37
C CYS A 83 -16.13 -4.50 4.17
N HIS A 84 -16.35 -3.22 4.46
CA HIS A 84 -16.59 -2.16 3.48
C HIS A 84 -15.38 -1.25 3.37
N ASN A 85 -15.30 -0.51 2.24
CA ASN A 85 -14.18 0.36 1.91
C ASN A 85 -13.76 1.25 3.09
N GLY A 86 -12.46 1.23 3.37
CA GLY A 86 -11.89 1.98 4.47
C GLY A 86 -11.85 3.48 4.20
N ARG A 87 -12.17 4.28 5.21
CA ARG A 87 -11.94 5.72 5.16
C ARG A 87 -10.47 5.99 5.44
N ILE A 88 -9.73 6.40 4.41
CA ILE A 88 -8.34 6.84 4.57
C ILE A 88 -8.37 8.20 5.27
N HIS A 89 -7.52 8.36 6.29
CA HIS A 89 -7.42 9.61 7.02
C HIS A 89 -6.72 10.66 6.15
N ALA A 90 -7.22 11.89 6.15
CA ALA A 90 -6.74 12.96 5.26
C ALA A 90 -5.24 13.29 5.43
N GLN A 91 -4.64 12.89 6.55
CA GLN A 91 -3.21 13.05 6.86
C GLN A 91 -2.34 11.92 6.28
N GLY A 92 -2.93 11.00 5.49
CA GLY A 92 -2.22 10.05 4.65
C GLY A 92 -1.58 8.85 5.36
N GLY A 93 -1.68 8.74 6.69
CA GLY A 93 -0.93 7.71 7.42
C GLY A 93 -1.76 6.52 7.94
N GLY A 94 -3.10 6.52 7.81
CA GLY A 94 -3.97 5.51 8.43
C GLY A 94 -5.34 5.36 7.78
N VAL A 95 -6.01 4.24 8.06
CA VAL A 95 -7.33 3.88 7.51
C VAL A 95 -8.26 3.39 8.61
N THR A 96 -9.55 3.65 8.47
CA THR A 96 -10.60 3.00 9.28
C THR A 96 -11.44 2.11 8.40
N LEU A 97 -11.34 0.79 8.61
CA LEU A 97 -12.15 -0.22 7.94
C LEU A 97 -13.37 -0.54 8.80
N HIS A 98 -14.53 -0.57 8.16
CA HIS A 98 -15.78 -0.94 8.80
C HIS A 98 -16.15 -2.34 8.36
N CYS A 99 -16.34 -3.22 9.32
CA CYS A 99 -16.77 -4.58 9.14
C CYS A 99 -18.06 -4.81 9.93
N GLU A 100 -18.87 -5.73 9.44
CA GLU A 100 -20.13 -6.12 10.02
C GLU A 100 -20.13 -7.62 10.23
N LYS A 101 -20.70 -8.05 11.35
CA LYS A 101 -20.91 -9.46 11.64
C LYS A 101 -21.90 -10.05 10.62
N GLY A 102 -21.52 -11.15 9.98
CA GLY A 102 -22.40 -11.93 9.13
C GLY A 102 -23.46 -12.70 9.93
N GLN A 103 -24.54 -13.08 9.25
CA GLN A 103 -25.70 -13.73 9.88
C GLN A 103 -25.36 -15.09 10.51
N LEU A 104 -24.31 -15.76 10.02
CA LEU A 104 -23.92 -17.10 10.43
C LEU A 104 -22.96 -17.14 11.63
N ALA A 105 -22.49 -15.97 12.11
CA ALA A 105 -21.53 -15.89 13.20
C ALA A 105 -22.19 -15.41 14.48
N SER A 106 -21.73 -15.92 15.62
CA SER A 106 -22.12 -15.37 16.93
C SER A 106 -21.29 -14.14 17.28
N ASN A 107 -21.80 -13.22 18.11
CA ASN A 107 -21.04 -12.04 18.56
C ASN A 107 -19.69 -12.42 19.19
N LYS A 108 -19.70 -13.46 20.04
CA LYS A 108 -18.49 -14.01 20.67
C LYS A 108 -17.48 -14.49 19.65
N GLU A 109 -17.96 -15.21 18.64
CA GLU A 109 -17.13 -15.79 17.59
C GLU A 109 -16.51 -14.70 16.71
N ALA A 110 -17.31 -13.74 16.23
CA ALA A 110 -16.82 -12.64 15.40
C ALA A 110 -15.82 -11.75 16.16
N THR A 111 -16.09 -11.47 17.44
CA THR A 111 -15.15 -10.76 18.33
C THR A 111 -13.86 -11.55 18.52
N GLN A 112 -13.95 -12.87 18.69
CA GLN A 112 -12.76 -13.72 18.86
C GLN A 112 -11.94 -13.78 17.57
N THR A 113 -12.58 -13.84 16.40
CA THR A 113 -11.88 -13.79 15.10
C THR A 113 -11.19 -12.45 14.89
N LEU A 114 -11.86 -11.33 15.20
CA LEU A 114 -11.23 -10.01 15.17
C LEU A 114 -10.05 -9.94 16.14
N LYS A 115 -10.22 -10.40 17.39
CA LYS A 115 -9.16 -10.42 18.38
C LYS A 115 -7.94 -11.23 17.90
N SER A 116 -8.17 -12.41 17.31
CA SER A 116 -7.10 -13.24 16.76
C SER A 116 -6.37 -12.53 15.63
N ALA A 117 -7.09 -12.02 14.64
CA ALA A 117 -6.48 -11.29 13.53
C ALA A 117 -5.76 -10.03 14.00
N CYS A 118 -6.32 -9.33 14.99
CA CYS A 118 -5.68 -8.15 15.57
C CYS A 118 -4.34 -8.50 16.23
N ASN A 119 -4.30 -9.58 17.01
CA ASN A 119 -3.08 -10.05 17.67
C ASN A 119 -2.01 -10.49 16.67
N ASP A 120 -2.39 -11.19 15.58
CA ASP A 120 -1.48 -11.60 14.51
C ASP A 120 -0.72 -10.42 13.89
N HIS A 121 -1.36 -9.24 13.89
CA HIS A 121 -0.82 -8.01 13.31
C HIS A 121 -0.36 -6.98 14.36
N GLN A 122 -0.12 -7.43 15.60
CA GLN A 122 0.36 -6.62 16.73
C GLN A 122 -0.58 -5.44 17.08
N GLY A 123 -1.86 -5.58 16.77
CA GLY A 123 -2.89 -4.63 17.12
C GLY A 123 -3.44 -4.85 18.53
N VAL A 124 -4.11 -3.84 19.06
CA VAL A 124 -4.81 -3.88 20.34
C VAL A 124 -6.31 -4.00 20.09
N HIS A 125 -6.90 -5.08 20.59
CA HIS A 125 -8.35 -5.32 20.53
C HIS A 125 -9.09 -4.71 21.73
N MET A 126 -10.16 -3.96 21.48
CA MET A 126 -11.08 -3.42 22.49
C MET A 126 -12.53 -3.73 22.10
N LEU A 127 -13.38 -4.01 23.09
CA LEU A 127 -14.82 -4.15 22.89
C LEU A 127 -15.53 -2.94 23.49
N MET A 128 -16.27 -2.20 22.67
CA MET A 128 -17.11 -1.07 23.08
C MET A 128 -18.55 -1.54 23.21
N LEU A 129 -19.11 -1.42 24.40
CA LEU A 129 -20.49 -1.80 24.73
C LEU A 129 -21.44 -0.63 24.41
N PRO A 130 -22.69 -0.90 23.99
CA PRO A 130 -23.71 0.14 23.84
C PRO A 130 -23.99 0.79 25.20
N SER A 131 -24.25 2.10 25.18
CA SER A 131 -24.61 2.91 26.36
C SER A 131 -26.08 2.76 26.71
#